data_AF-A0A060CRM5-F1
#
_entry.id   AF-A0A060CRM5-F1
#
_cell.length_a   1.000
_cell.length_b   1.000
_cell.length_c   1.000
_cell.angle_alpha   90.00
_cell.angle_beta   90.00
_cell.angle_gamma   90.00
#
_symmetry.space_group_name_H-M   'P 1'
#
loop_
_entity.id
_entity.type
_entity.pdbx_description
1 polymer ?
#
loop_
_entity_poly.entity_id
_entity_poly.type
_entity_poly.pdbx_seq_one_letter_code
_entity_poly.pdbx_strand_id
1 'polypeptide(L)'
;MEAEVRDNVVRLSPHPSLAVWNGCNENLWGFDSWGWIQRLEGRDWGAGYYYDMFPAILAELDPSRPYWYGSPSSAHPAIHANNTNFGPVHVWDVWNQEDYTHYTQYSPRFVAEFGFQGPATWATWNRAVPADERFADSPTMLAHEKADDGLGKLARGLVEHLPAPAPGPAGFDDWLFLTQLNQA
;
A
#
# COMPACT_ATOMS: atom_id res chain seq x y z
N MET A 1 3.71 7.16 23.34
CA MET A 1 3.49 7.82 22.04
C MET A 1 4.20 9.17 21.98
N GLU A 2 3.87 10.18 22.80
CA GLU A 2 4.54 11.50 22.73
C GLU A 2 6.08 11.45 22.75
N ALA A 3 6.68 10.69 23.69
CA ALA A 3 8.14 10.57 23.77
C ALA A 3 8.78 10.03 22.48
N GLU A 4 8.11 9.11 21.80
CA GLU A 4 8.55 8.54 20.51
C GLU A 4 8.50 9.60 19.41
N VAL A 5 7.41 10.36 19.32
CA VAL A 5 7.27 11.42 18.31
C VAL A 5 8.34 12.49 18.49
N ARG A 6 8.53 12.96 19.72
CA ARG A 6 9.56 13.98 20.03
C ARG A 6 10.96 13.50 19.66
N ASP A 7 11.32 12.27 20.05
CA ASP A 7 12.61 11.69 19.70
C ASP A 7 12.84 11.64 18.19
N ASN A 8 11.85 11.14 17.43
CA ASN A 8 11.95 11.02 15.98
C ASN A 8 12.00 12.38 15.27
N VAL A 9 11.22 13.36 15.72
CA VAL A 9 11.21 14.71 15.12
C VAL A 9 12.57 15.38 15.29
N VAL A 10 13.14 15.36 16.51
CA VAL A 10 14.48 15.91 16.76
C VAL A 10 15.55 15.19 15.93
N ARG A 11 15.45 13.86 15.84
CA ARG A 11 16.42 13.04 15.11
C ARG A 11 16.37 13.25 13.60
N LEU A 12 15.19 13.49 13.02
CA LEU A 12 14.99 13.49 11.57
C LEU A 12 14.89 14.90 10.94
N SER A 13 14.46 15.92 11.68
CA SER A 13 14.26 17.28 11.15
C SER A 13 15.50 17.95 10.54
N PRO A 14 16.76 17.62 10.90
CA PRO A 14 17.93 18.17 10.23
C PRO A 14 18.12 17.68 8.77
N HIS A 15 17.43 16.61 8.35
CA HIS A 15 17.62 16.05 7.01
C HIS A 15 16.80 16.80 5.95
N PRO A 16 17.43 17.36 4.90
CA PRO A 16 16.72 18.08 3.84
C PRO A 16 15.87 17.16 2.95
N SER A 17 16.14 15.86 2.97
CA SER A 17 15.32 14.86 2.27
C SER A 17 13.96 14.63 2.94
N LEU A 18 13.80 15.00 4.21
CA LEU A 18 12.50 14.97 4.87
C LEU A 18 11.65 16.13 4.34
N ALA A 19 10.56 15.83 3.65
CA ALA A 19 9.73 16.82 2.97
C ALA A 19 8.38 17.09 3.65
N VAL A 20 7.79 16.07 4.30
CA VAL A 20 6.47 16.13 4.93
C VAL A 20 6.40 15.15 6.09
N TRP A 21 5.65 15.50 7.12
CA TRP A 21 5.26 14.59 8.20
C TRP A 21 3.85 14.06 7.94
N ASN A 22 3.64 12.75 8.05
CA ASN A 22 2.33 12.11 7.88
C ASN A 22 1.90 11.40 9.16
N GLY A 23 0.66 11.64 9.62
CA GLY A 23 0.16 11.17 10.91
C GLY A 23 -0.12 9.66 10.97
N CYS A 24 -0.68 9.07 9.92
CA CYS A 24 -0.98 7.65 9.87
C CYS A 24 -1.09 7.12 8.43
N ASN A 25 -0.97 5.79 8.31
CA ASN A 25 -1.38 5.08 7.11
C ASN A 25 -2.79 4.51 7.29
N GLU A 26 -3.69 4.82 6.35
CA GLU A 26 -5.03 4.25 6.12
C GLU A 26 -6.02 4.23 7.29
N ASN A 27 -5.65 4.66 8.49
CA ASN A 27 -6.56 4.63 9.64
C ASN A 27 -7.86 5.40 9.41
N LEU A 28 -7.81 6.53 8.70
CA LEU A 28 -8.98 7.35 8.41
C LEU A 28 -9.86 6.71 7.33
N TRP A 29 -9.25 6.13 6.30
CA TRP A 29 -9.99 5.42 5.27
C TRP A 29 -10.56 4.09 5.77
N GLY A 30 -9.81 3.36 6.59
CA GLY A 30 -10.28 2.18 7.30
C GLY A 30 -11.41 2.50 8.26
N PHE A 31 -11.33 3.65 8.95
CA PHE A 31 -12.44 4.16 9.75
C PHE A 31 -13.70 4.36 8.90
N ASP A 32 -13.58 5.04 7.76
CA ASP A 32 -14.69 5.36 6.86
C ASP A 32 -15.26 4.14 6.11
N SER A 33 -14.42 3.17 5.73
CA SER A 33 -14.76 2.17 4.70
C SER A 33 -14.63 0.71 5.10
N TRP A 34 -13.96 0.38 6.22
CA TRP A 34 -13.73 -1.02 6.61
C TRP A 34 -14.62 -1.48 7.78
N GLY A 35 -15.73 -0.77 8.00
CA GLY A 35 -16.73 -1.11 9.02
C GLY A 35 -16.28 -0.84 10.46
N TRP A 36 -15.26 0.00 10.64
CA TRP A 36 -14.70 0.30 11.96
C TRP A 36 -15.64 1.14 12.82
N ILE A 37 -16.40 2.09 12.24
CA ILE A 37 -17.39 2.89 12.97
C ILE A 37 -18.32 2.00 13.79
N GLN A 38 -18.82 0.91 13.19
CA GLN A 38 -19.70 -0.05 13.87
C GLN A 38 -18.94 -0.83 14.95
N ARG A 39 -17.72 -1.29 14.66
CA ARG A 39 -16.89 -2.04 15.62
C ARG A 39 -16.44 -1.20 16.82
N LEU A 40 -16.26 0.11 16.61
CA LEU A 40 -15.81 1.07 17.61
C LEU A 40 -16.98 1.76 18.32
N GLU A 41 -18.23 1.44 17.97
CA GLU A 41 -19.44 2.02 18.58
C GLU A 41 -19.45 3.55 18.47
N GLY A 42 -18.98 4.09 17.34
CA GLY A 42 -18.87 5.52 17.08
C GLY A 42 -17.71 6.24 17.78
N ARG A 43 -16.84 5.54 18.52
CA ARG A 43 -15.56 6.10 18.99
C ARG A 43 -14.61 6.30 17.82
N ASP A 44 -13.74 7.31 17.90
CA ASP A 44 -12.69 7.51 16.92
C ASP A 44 -11.58 6.46 17.01
N TRP A 45 -10.69 6.49 16.02
CA TRP A 45 -9.46 5.69 16.00
C TRP A 45 -8.24 6.60 15.86
N GLY A 46 -7.76 7.13 16.99
CA GLY A 46 -6.51 7.88 17.05
C GLY A 46 -6.64 9.36 16.67
N ALA A 47 -7.85 9.93 16.66
CA ALA A 47 -8.09 11.33 16.30
C ALA A 47 -7.25 12.31 17.13
N GLY A 48 -7.14 12.08 18.44
CA GLY A 48 -6.31 12.89 19.33
C GLY A 48 -4.81 12.83 19.02
N TYR A 49 -4.33 11.79 18.35
CA TYR A 49 -2.95 11.75 17.86
C TYR A 49 -2.81 12.60 16.60
N TYR A 50 -3.69 12.40 15.63
CA TYR A 50 -3.53 12.97 14.29
C TYR A 50 -3.90 14.45 14.20
N TYR A 51 -4.89 14.90 14.98
CA TYR A 51 -5.40 16.27 14.93
C TYR A 51 -4.82 17.16 16.03
N ASP A 52 -4.37 16.58 17.15
CA ASP A 52 -3.92 17.36 18.31
C ASP A 52 -2.43 17.13 18.64
N MET A 53 -2.07 15.92 19.08
CA MET A 53 -0.75 15.68 19.68
C MET A 53 0.40 15.81 18.68
N PHE A 54 0.30 15.17 17.50
CA PHE A 54 1.35 15.24 16.48
C PHE A 54 1.56 16.65 15.93
N PRO A 55 0.52 17.38 15.45
CA PRO A 55 0.73 18.75 14.96
C PRO A 55 1.23 19.69 16.05
N ALA A 56 0.84 19.51 17.32
CA ALA A 56 1.38 20.31 18.43
C ALA A 56 2.89 20.09 18.63
N ILE A 57 3.35 18.84 18.63
CA ILE A 57 4.77 18.51 18.76
C ILE A 57 5.57 19.01 17.54
N LEU A 58 5.02 18.89 16.33
CA LEU A 58 5.67 19.36 15.11
C LEU A 58 5.76 20.88 15.06
N ALA A 59 4.74 21.61 15.51
CA ALA A 59 4.79 23.05 15.65
C ALA A 59 5.88 23.52 16.63
N GLU A 60 6.17 22.72 17.66
CA GLU A 60 7.25 22.99 18.62
C GLU A 60 8.64 22.67 18.05
N LEU A 61 8.80 21.51 17.40
CA LEU A 61 10.12 20.94 17.10
C LEU A 61 10.55 21.02 15.63
N ASP A 62 9.63 21.13 14.69
CA ASP A 62 9.90 21.28 13.25
C ASP A 62 8.79 22.09 12.54
N PRO A 63 8.63 23.39 12.87
CA PRO A 63 7.57 24.22 12.30
C PRO A 63 7.77 24.56 10.81
N SER A 64 8.91 24.18 10.23
CA SER A 64 9.28 24.51 8.86
C SER A 64 8.66 23.58 7.80
N ARG A 65 8.19 22.40 8.20
CA ARG A 65 7.68 21.37 7.29
C ARG A 65 6.16 21.20 7.40
N PRO A 66 5.48 20.88 6.28
CA PRO A 66 4.07 20.57 6.31
C PRO A 66 3.80 19.27 7.09
N TYR A 67 2.65 19.23 7.74
CA TYR A 67 2.09 18.03 8.35
C TYR A 67 0.77 17.67 7.67
N TRP A 68 0.62 16.39 7.34
CA TRP A 68 -0.61 15.80 6.80
C TRP A 68 -1.14 14.76 7.79
N TYR A 69 -2.41 14.85 8.16
CA TYR A 69 -2.94 14.10 9.30
C TYR A 69 -3.15 12.60 9.01
N GLY A 70 -3.18 12.18 7.75
CA GLY A 70 -3.14 10.77 7.37
C GLY A 70 -3.17 10.55 5.85
N SER A 71 -2.68 9.41 5.37
CA SER A 71 -2.74 9.03 3.96
C SER A 71 -3.52 7.71 3.80
N PRO A 72 -4.58 7.66 2.96
CA PRO A 72 -5.19 8.78 2.27
C PRO A 72 -6.05 9.61 3.25
N SER A 73 -6.19 10.91 2.98
CA SER A 73 -7.17 11.75 3.68
C SER A 73 -7.47 13.02 2.90
N SER A 74 -8.59 13.67 3.24
CA SER A 74 -9.21 14.69 2.38
C SER A 74 -9.28 16.10 2.96
N ALA A 75 -8.23 16.79 3.38
CA ALA A 75 -8.25 18.18 3.91
C ALA A 75 -9.24 18.55 5.06
N HIS A 76 -10.34 17.84 5.27
CA HIS A 76 -11.39 18.03 6.26
C HIS A 76 -11.98 16.66 6.66
N PRO A 77 -12.14 16.35 7.96
CA PRO A 77 -12.63 15.05 8.45
C PRO A 77 -14.07 14.66 8.06
N ALA A 78 -14.80 15.56 7.40
CA ALA A 78 -16.19 15.32 6.98
C ALA A 78 -16.27 14.87 5.53
N ILE A 79 -15.16 14.97 4.80
CA ILE A 79 -15.02 14.46 3.45
C ILE A 79 -14.39 13.08 3.59
N HIS A 80 -14.98 12.08 2.93
CA HIS A 80 -14.47 10.71 2.90
C HIS A 80 -12.97 10.69 2.60
N ALA A 81 -12.20 9.92 3.37
CA ALA A 81 -10.74 9.98 3.38
C ALA A 81 -10.07 9.67 2.04
N ASN A 82 -10.70 8.89 1.15
CA ASN A 82 -10.13 8.51 -0.15
C ASN A 82 -10.83 9.20 -1.33
N ASN A 83 -11.31 10.44 -1.13
CA ASN A 83 -12.00 11.20 -2.18
C ASN A 83 -11.01 11.73 -3.23
N THR A 84 -11.22 11.38 -4.51
CA THR A 84 -10.31 11.74 -5.61
C THR A 84 -10.14 13.24 -5.85
N ASN A 85 -11.09 14.08 -5.40
CA ASN A 85 -11.01 15.53 -5.56
C ASN A 85 -10.17 16.22 -4.47
N PHE A 86 -9.80 15.52 -3.39
CA PHE A 86 -9.15 16.11 -2.21
C PHE A 86 -7.97 15.27 -1.73
N GLY A 87 -6.82 15.92 -1.53
CA GLY A 87 -5.67 15.28 -0.87
C GLY A 87 -5.09 14.07 -1.62
N PRO A 88 -4.25 13.27 -0.94
CA PRO A 88 -3.74 12.01 -1.45
C PRO A 88 -4.82 10.92 -1.45
N VAL A 89 -4.78 10.05 -2.47
CA VAL A 89 -5.60 8.84 -2.56
C VAL A 89 -4.76 7.57 -2.64
N HIS A 90 -5.36 6.45 -2.26
CA HIS A 90 -4.85 5.10 -2.42
C HIS A 90 -5.73 4.34 -3.42
N VAL A 91 -5.15 3.89 -4.54
CA VAL A 91 -5.86 3.18 -5.63
C VAL A 91 -5.52 1.69 -5.55
N TRP A 92 -6.31 0.97 -4.76
CA TRP A 92 -6.11 -0.46 -4.49
C TRP A 92 -7.10 -1.37 -5.19
N ASP A 93 -8.14 -0.82 -5.81
CA ASP A 93 -9.11 -1.60 -6.58
C ASP A 93 -8.48 -2.22 -7.83
N VAL A 94 -7.55 -1.53 -8.47
CA VAL A 94 -6.85 -2.03 -9.66
C VAL A 94 -6.03 -3.29 -9.42
N TRP A 95 -5.45 -3.48 -8.24
CA TRP A 95 -4.81 -4.77 -7.94
C TRP A 95 -5.78 -5.80 -7.38
N ASN A 96 -6.75 -5.35 -6.58
CA ASN A 96 -7.60 -6.29 -5.84
C ASN A 96 -8.79 -6.82 -6.65
N GLN A 97 -9.29 -6.06 -7.63
CA GLN A 97 -10.53 -6.35 -8.35
C GLN A 97 -10.46 -6.09 -9.86
N GLU A 98 -9.82 -5.00 -10.30
CA GLU A 98 -9.88 -4.54 -11.69
C GLU A 98 -8.61 -4.90 -12.50
N ASP A 99 -8.62 -4.59 -13.79
CA ASP A 99 -7.45 -4.67 -14.68
C ASP A 99 -6.60 -3.40 -14.63
N TYR A 100 -5.29 -3.48 -14.94
CA TYR A 100 -4.39 -2.33 -14.91
C TYR A 100 -4.79 -1.18 -15.86
N THR A 101 -5.53 -1.47 -16.93
CA THR A 101 -6.04 -0.40 -17.83
C THR A 101 -7.01 0.55 -17.11
N HIS A 102 -7.62 0.09 -16.01
CA HIS A 102 -8.51 0.90 -15.18
C HIS A 102 -7.81 2.08 -14.51
N TYR A 103 -6.47 2.08 -14.37
CA TYR A 103 -5.73 3.27 -13.92
C TYR A 103 -6.02 4.52 -14.76
N THR A 104 -6.37 4.36 -16.05
CA THR A 104 -6.71 5.49 -16.92
C THR A 104 -8.01 6.20 -16.56
N GLN A 105 -8.85 5.59 -15.71
CA GLN A 105 -10.09 6.18 -15.20
C GLN A 105 -9.85 7.08 -13.98
N TYR A 106 -8.66 7.01 -13.38
CA TYR A 106 -8.29 7.81 -12.21
C TYR A 106 -7.63 9.13 -12.61
N SER A 107 -8.13 10.25 -12.07
CA SER A 107 -7.50 11.57 -12.17
C SER A 107 -7.51 12.31 -10.82
N PRO A 108 -6.89 11.75 -9.77
CA PRO A 108 -6.85 12.36 -8.45
C PRO A 108 -5.78 13.46 -8.36
N ARG A 109 -5.83 14.25 -7.28
CA ARG A 109 -4.85 15.32 -7.02
C ARG A 109 -3.44 14.78 -6.77
N PHE A 110 -3.35 13.66 -6.07
CA PHE A 110 -2.10 12.97 -5.74
C PHE A 110 -2.38 11.50 -5.45
N VAL A 111 -1.70 10.56 -6.12
CA VAL A 111 -1.77 9.13 -5.79
C VAL A 111 -0.62 8.82 -4.83
N ALA A 112 -0.92 8.56 -3.57
CA ALA A 112 0.08 8.20 -2.56
C ALA A 112 0.36 6.69 -2.54
N GLU A 113 -0.65 5.87 -2.87
CA GLU A 113 -0.48 4.44 -3.05
C GLU A 113 -1.27 3.93 -4.25
N PHE A 114 -0.64 3.01 -4.95
CA PHE A 114 -1.20 2.12 -5.95
C PHE A 114 -0.13 1.06 -6.19
N GLY A 115 -0.50 -0.04 -6.81
CA GLY A 115 0.50 -1.00 -7.26
C GLY A 115 -0.15 -2.23 -7.81
N PHE A 116 0.68 -3.07 -8.41
CA PHE A 116 0.33 -4.39 -8.90
C PHE A 116 1.39 -5.36 -8.39
N GLN A 117 0.99 -6.55 -7.94
CA GLN A 117 1.97 -7.51 -7.44
C GLN A 117 2.78 -8.10 -8.59
N GLY A 118 4.06 -8.32 -8.32
CA GLY A 118 4.94 -9.15 -9.13
C GLY A 118 5.91 -9.89 -8.21
N PRO A 119 6.37 -11.09 -8.60
CA PRO A 119 7.31 -11.86 -7.80
C PRO A 119 8.69 -11.21 -7.79
N ALA A 120 9.46 -11.48 -6.73
CA ALA A 120 10.86 -11.10 -6.65
C ALA A 120 11.69 -11.70 -7.80
N THR A 121 12.90 -11.18 -8.03
CA THR A 121 13.80 -11.66 -9.09
C THR A 121 14.14 -13.16 -8.97
N TRP A 122 14.52 -13.77 -10.10
CA TRP A 122 14.96 -15.17 -10.14
C TRP A 122 16.04 -15.50 -9.10
N ALA A 123 17.02 -14.60 -8.92
CA ALA A 123 18.11 -14.80 -7.97
C ALA A 123 17.63 -14.91 -6.51
N THR A 124 16.54 -14.23 -6.16
CA THR A 124 15.90 -14.36 -4.84
C THR A 124 15.29 -15.73 -4.67
N TRP A 125 14.49 -16.18 -5.64
CA TRP A 125 13.85 -17.50 -5.60
C TRP A 125 14.86 -18.64 -5.64
N ASN A 126 15.92 -18.51 -6.44
CA ASN A 126 16.96 -19.52 -6.51
C ASN A 126 17.70 -19.72 -5.16
N ARG A 127 17.76 -18.68 -4.32
CA ARG A 127 18.33 -18.78 -2.96
C ARG A 127 17.31 -19.27 -1.92
N ALA A 128 16.05 -18.87 -2.06
CA ALA A 128 15.04 -19.08 -1.03
C ALA A 128 14.26 -20.41 -1.20
N VAL A 129 14.17 -20.94 -2.42
CA VAL A 129 13.28 -22.06 -2.74
C VAL A 129 14.05 -23.18 -3.46
N PRO A 130 13.90 -24.45 -3.04
CA PRO A 130 14.44 -25.62 -3.74
C PRO A 130 13.98 -25.68 -5.20
N ALA A 131 14.84 -26.20 -6.10
CA ALA A 131 14.55 -26.17 -7.53
C ALA A 131 13.28 -26.93 -7.94
N ASP A 132 12.96 -28.00 -7.23
CA ASP A 132 11.77 -28.83 -7.41
C ASP A 132 10.48 -28.18 -6.88
N GLU A 133 10.58 -27.12 -6.07
CA GLU A 133 9.47 -26.34 -5.50
C GLU A 133 9.32 -24.96 -6.17
N ARG A 134 10.11 -24.64 -7.20
CA ARG A 134 10.00 -23.36 -7.94
C ARG A 134 8.91 -23.46 -8.98
N PHE A 135 7.68 -23.25 -8.57
CA PHE A 135 6.51 -23.04 -9.43
C PHE A 135 5.39 -22.40 -8.62
N ALA A 136 4.52 -21.63 -9.27
CA ALA A 136 3.70 -20.61 -8.61
C ALA A 136 2.82 -21.09 -7.45
N ASP A 137 2.25 -22.31 -7.56
CA ASP A 137 1.35 -22.91 -6.58
C ASP A 137 2.01 -23.98 -5.69
N SER A 138 3.35 -24.06 -5.68
CA SER A 138 4.05 -24.97 -4.75
C SER A 138 3.79 -24.55 -3.29
N PRO A 139 3.79 -25.50 -2.34
CA PRO A 139 3.64 -25.17 -0.92
C PRO A 139 4.67 -24.14 -0.44
N THR A 140 5.91 -24.23 -0.92
CA THR A 140 6.97 -23.29 -0.53
C THR A 140 6.74 -21.89 -1.11
N MET A 141 6.29 -21.78 -2.36
CA MET A 141 5.97 -20.49 -2.99
C MET A 141 4.74 -19.85 -2.35
N LEU A 142 3.68 -20.62 -2.10
CA LEU A 142 2.48 -20.14 -1.42
C LEU A 142 2.76 -19.69 0.03
N ALA A 143 3.74 -20.30 0.70
CA ALA A 143 4.20 -19.83 2.01
C ALA A 143 4.86 -18.43 1.96
N HIS A 144 5.28 -17.96 0.78
CA HIS A 144 5.80 -16.61 0.55
C HIS A 144 4.77 -15.65 -0.06
N GLU A 145 3.58 -16.13 -0.41
CA GLU A 145 2.43 -15.29 -0.74
C GLU A 145 1.71 -14.84 0.54
N LYS A 146 1.34 -13.56 0.59
CA LYS A 146 0.69 -12.92 1.75
C LYS A 146 -0.51 -12.07 1.38
N ALA A 147 -0.67 -11.71 0.11
CA ALA A 147 -1.89 -11.10 -0.35
C ALA A 147 -3.03 -12.11 -0.29
N ASP A 148 -4.18 -11.67 0.20
CA ASP A 148 -5.41 -12.44 0.09
C ASP A 148 -5.70 -12.71 -1.39
N ASP A 149 -5.92 -13.98 -1.74
CA ASP A 149 -6.05 -14.45 -3.13
C ASP A 149 -4.91 -13.98 -4.08
N GLY A 150 -3.68 -13.79 -3.58
CA GLY A 150 -2.58 -13.21 -4.35
C GLY A 150 -2.27 -13.95 -5.66
N LEU A 151 -2.15 -15.28 -5.61
CA LEU A 151 -1.92 -16.08 -6.81
C LEU A 151 -3.09 -16.02 -7.80
N GLY A 152 -4.33 -15.98 -7.30
CA GLY A 152 -5.52 -15.83 -8.14
C GLY A 152 -5.55 -14.47 -8.83
N LYS A 153 -5.19 -13.40 -8.13
CA LYS A 153 -5.06 -12.04 -8.68
C LYS A 153 -3.96 -11.95 -9.74
N LEU A 154 -2.79 -12.52 -9.50
CA LEU A 154 -1.72 -12.63 -10.50
C LEU A 154 -2.21 -13.34 -11.77
N ALA A 155 -2.87 -14.49 -11.62
CA ALA A 155 -3.39 -15.23 -12.76
C ALA A 155 -4.43 -14.43 -13.55
N ARG A 156 -5.38 -13.76 -12.87
CA ARG A 156 -6.39 -12.92 -13.52
C ARG A 156 -5.78 -11.73 -14.27
N GLY A 157 -4.79 -11.07 -13.68
CA GLY A 157 -4.08 -9.96 -14.31
C GLY A 157 -3.30 -10.38 -15.57
N LEU A 158 -2.81 -11.62 -15.63
CA LEU A 158 -2.13 -12.12 -16.82
C LEU A 158 -3.09 -12.45 -17.96
N VAL A 159 -4.14 -13.23 -17.71
CA VAL A 159 -4.92 -13.89 -18.77
C VAL A 159 -5.64 -12.94 -19.72
N GLU A 160 -5.83 -11.68 -19.33
CA GLU A 160 -6.44 -10.67 -20.19
C GLU A 160 -5.49 -10.16 -21.28
N HIS A 161 -4.17 -10.12 -21.01
CA HIS A 161 -3.18 -9.45 -21.86
C HIS A 161 -1.99 -10.32 -22.27
N LEU A 162 -1.74 -11.41 -21.55
CA LEU A 162 -0.55 -12.26 -21.66
C LEU A 162 -0.93 -13.75 -21.66
N PRO A 163 -0.11 -14.62 -22.31
CA PRO A 163 -0.36 -16.05 -22.30
C PRO A 163 -0.24 -16.64 -20.90
N ALA A 164 -1.05 -17.65 -20.59
CA ALA A 164 -0.93 -18.38 -19.34
C ALA A 164 0.36 -19.23 -19.33
N PRO A 165 1.19 -19.16 -18.27
CA PRO A 165 2.35 -20.04 -18.12
C PRO A 165 1.94 -21.51 -18.01
N ALA A 166 2.82 -22.42 -18.42
CA ALA A 166 2.62 -23.85 -18.15
C ALA A 166 2.58 -24.12 -16.63
N PRO A 167 1.82 -25.12 -16.16
CA PRO A 167 1.79 -25.48 -14.75
C PRO A 167 3.09 -26.16 -14.32
N GLY A 168 3.37 -26.11 -13.01
CA GLY A 168 4.50 -26.80 -12.40
C GLY A 168 5.88 -26.21 -12.75
N PRO A 169 6.98 -26.91 -12.40
CA PRO A 169 8.34 -26.38 -12.53
C PRO A 169 8.73 -25.92 -13.94
N ALA A 170 8.17 -26.56 -14.98
CA ALA A 170 8.50 -26.25 -16.37
C ALA A 170 8.06 -24.86 -16.82
N GLY A 171 7.02 -24.28 -16.19
CA GLY A 171 6.52 -22.94 -16.53
C GLY A 171 6.97 -21.84 -15.57
N PHE A 172 7.89 -22.13 -14.64
CA PHE A 172 8.31 -21.16 -13.63
C PHE A 172 8.98 -19.93 -14.22
N ASP A 173 9.88 -20.10 -15.18
CA ASP A 173 10.59 -18.98 -15.80
C ASP A 173 9.61 -18.08 -16.58
N ASP A 174 8.65 -18.68 -17.29
CA ASP A 174 7.57 -17.95 -17.97
C ASP A 174 6.67 -17.22 -16.96
N TRP A 175 6.23 -17.90 -15.90
CA TRP A 175 5.42 -17.29 -14.84
C TRP A 175 6.14 -16.11 -14.20
N LEU A 176 7.43 -16.28 -13.87
CA LEU A 176 8.26 -15.25 -13.26
C LEU A 176 8.38 -14.02 -14.18
N PHE A 177 8.72 -14.25 -15.45
CA PHE A 177 8.88 -13.18 -16.43
C PHE A 177 7.56 -12.46 -16.71
N LEU A 178 6.49 -13.20 -16.99
CA LEU A 178 5.21 -12.62 -17.39
C LEU A 178 4.55 -11.84 -16.24
N THR A 179 4.62 -12.33 -15.00
CA THR A 179 4.09 -11.59 -13.84
C THR A 179 4.91 -10.33 -13.52
N GLN A 180 6.24 -10.36 -13.71
CA GLN A 180 7.07 -9.15 -13.60
C GLN A 180 6.78 -8.16 -14.72
N LEU A 181 6.57 -8.66 -15.95
CA LEU A 181 6.17 -7.83 -17.08
C LEU A 181 4.81 -7.16 -16.85
N ASN A 182 3.86 -7.89 -16.28
CA ASN A 182 2.53 -7.36 -15.96
C ASN A 182 2.55 -6.31 -14.84
N GLN A 183 3.53 -6.39 -13.94
CA GLN A 183 3.73 -5.40 -12.89
C GLN A 183 4.35 -4.08 -13.40
N ALA A 184 5.18 -4.14 -14.45
CA ALA A 184 6.05 -3.05 -14.90
C ALA A 184 5.32 -1.97 -15.70
#